data_AF-A0A1D1VS40-F1
#
_entry.id   AF-A0A1D1VS40-F1
#
_cell.length_a   1.000
_cell.length_b   1.000
_cell.length_c   1.000
_cell.angle_alpha   90.00
_cell.angle_beta   90.00
_cell.angle_gamma   90.00
#
_symmetry.space_group_name_H-M   'P 1'
#
loop_
_entity.id
_entity.type
_entity.pdbx_description
1 polymer ?
#
loop_
_entity_poly.entity_id
_entity_poly.type
_entity_poly.pdbx_seq_one_letter_code
_entity_poly.pdbx_strand_id
1 'polypeptide(L)'
;MRVRTKRLLLSCALISFVVMVVIVISVGPISLLIFPPSVVTSHSQVVVQHGVASLQKEEDRTTKPLRVLSIDMFSDAAIGIYLWEHIFRGKLTSKLEGRLLYGFLQHGSTNWRFRTGPAVTPEAENAFADARDVVLVLNGRTDEKVARSRRWLEAVPTATSVRNVAVILLGNEQCENEWLLWYLESPKYLIRAVFVVYDSKMVDNKRVFQWPLGVATYRGFPTVELSEDELQASRPYQCHFMGTVYQNNSRLNLMRVLASPVFQEKCYIKARYEWPEKETEASAQEYVTSLRETDMVLSPLGMNAECYRIYEALAMGALPVIEDQRSPGSCDVPYRLLKEHNVPALFVSDWDELPTLFEYLSSLSQTEIVDQRRKLVQWYHMFLEKMRDKLVSVVSDNFIH
;
A
#
# COMPACT_ATOMS: atom_id res chain seq x y z
N MET A 1 -67.88 -30.03 -26.53
CA MET A 1 -68.79 -30.37 -25.41
C MET A 1 -68.33 -29.57 -24.20
N ARG A 2 -69.20 -28.66 -23.72
CA ARG A 2 -69.31 -28.03 -22.39
C ARG A 2 -68.02 -27.68 -21.58
N VAL A 3 -67.68 -26.39 -21.38
CA VAL A 3 -68.19 -25.45 -20.33
C VAL A 3 -67.47 -25.73 -18.98
N ARG A 4 -66.83 -24.82 -18.21
CA ARG A 4 -66.94 -23.36 -18.01
C ARG A 4 -65.90 -22.86 -16.97
N THR A 5 -65.46 -21.59 -17.12
CA THR A 5 -65.24 -20.48 -16.12
C THR A 5 -64.41 -20.69 -14.83
N LYS A 6 -63.38 -19.87 -14.51
CA LYS A 6 -63.28 -18.41 -14.16
C LYS A 6 -63.66 -18.04 -12.70
N ARG A 7 -62.76 -17.21 -12.11
CA ARG A 7 -62.93 -16.18 -11.02
C ARG A 7 -63.04 -16.72 -9.58
N LEU A 8 -62.51 -16.07 -8.53
CA LEU A 8 -62.52 -14.66 -8.05
C LEU A 8 -61.21 -14.43 -7.24
N LEU A 9 -60.43 -13.34 -7.23
CA LEU A 9 -60.63 -11.88 -7.07
C LEU A 9 -61.28 -11.40 -5.75
N LEU A 10 -60.54 -10.46 -5.13
CA LEU A 10 -60.94 -9.33 -4.27
C LEU A 10 -61.34 -9.57 -2.81
N SER A 11 -60.61 -8.91 -1.91
CA SER A 11 -61.09 -7.79 -1.08
C SER A 11 -59.83 -7.07 -0.53
N CYS A 12 -59.53 -5.84 -0.97
CA CYS A 12 -60.01 -4.56 -0.40
C CYS A 12 -59.46 -4.29 1.00
N ALA A 13 -59.08 -3.10 1.42
CA ALA A 13 -58.82 -1.79 0.84
C ALA A 13 -58.51 -0.89 2.07
N LEU A 14 -57.65 0.12 1.87
CA LEU A 14 -57.62 1.42 2.57
C LEU A 14 -57.73 1.48 4.11
N ILE A 15 -56.80 2.21 4.72
CA ILE A 15 -57.08 3.52 5.34
C ILE A 15 -55.74 4.25 5.61
N SER A 16 -55.61 5.42 5.00
CA SER A 16 -54.64 6.48 5.27
C SER A 16 -54.91 7.16 6.61
N PHE A 17 -53.88 7.64 7.32
CA PHE A 17 -53.87 8.88 8.14
C PHE A 17 -52.43 9.04 8.69
N VAL A 18 -51.55 9.84 8.07
CA VAL A 18 -51.26 11.26 8.40
C VAL A 18 -51.05 11.52 9.89
N VAL A 19 -49.79 11.70 10.32
CA VAL A 19 -49.38 12.78 11.24
C VAL A 19 -47.93 13.19 10.91
N MET A 20 -47.79 14.36 10.29
CA MET A 20 -46.60 15.22 10.41
C MET A 20 -46.62 15.85 11.80
N VAL A 21 -45.49 15.85 12.51
CA VAL A 21 -45.22 16.88 13.53
C VAL A 21 -43.90 17.55 13.20
N VAL A 22 -44.05 18.78 12.73
CA VAL A 22 -43.05 19.84 12.69
C VAL A 22 -42.93 20.42 14.10
N ILE A 23 -41.72 20.56 14.63
CA ILE A 23 -41.43 21.52 15.70
C ILE A 23 -40.29 22.40 15.20
N VAL A 24 -40.63 23.66 14.97
CA VAL A 24 -39.74 24.82 14.78
C VAL A 24 -40.07 25.80 15.90
N ILE A 25 -39.13 26.72 16.17
CA ILE A 25 -39.17 27.91 17.02
C ILE A 25 -38.57 27.62 18.41
N SER A 26 -37.44 28.21 18.82
CA SER A 26 -37.24 29.66 18.92
C SER A 26 -35.78 30.14 18.75
N VAL A 27 -35.68 31.34 18.18
CA VAL A 27 -34.49 32.13 17.85
C VAL A 27 -34.25 33.21 18.92
N GLY A 28 -32.97 33.49 19.22
CA GLY A 28 -32.46 34.83 19.59
C GLY A 28 -31.75 34.96 20.96
N PRO A 29 -30.93 36.01 21.20
CA PRO A 29 -29.92 36.62 20.31
C PRO A 29 -28.55 36.96 21.01
N ILE A 30 -27.51 37.09 20.18
CA ILE A 30 -26.32 37.99 20.18
C ILE A 30 -25.92 38.76 21.47
N SER A 31 -24.63 38.67 21.86
CA SER A 31 -23.65 39.78 22.13
C SER A 31 -22.33 39.21 22.69
N LEU A 32 -21.19 39.27 21.99
CA LEU A 32 -20.14 40.32 21.96
C LEU A 32 -19.30 40.49 23.25
N LEU A 33 -18.01 40.14 23.08
CA LEU A 33 -16.78 40.74 23.63
C LEU A 33 -16.53 40.74 25.15
N ILE A 34 -15.27 40.44 25.51
CA ILE A 34 -14.28 41.37 26.11
C ILE A 34 -13.26 40.55 26.94
N PHE A 35 -11.98 40.63 26.55
CA PHE A 35 -10.81 40.32 27.39
C PHE A 35 -10.72 41.29 28.58
N PRO A 36 -10.22 40.85 29.74
CA PRO A 36 -9.51 41.75 30.64
C PRO A 36 -8.14 41.21 31.07
N PRO A 37 -7.26 42.07 31.64
CA PRO A 37 -5.92 42.27 31.09
C PRO A 37 -4.79 41.94 32.07
N SER A 38 -3.57 41.96 31.52
CA SER A 38 -2.31 42.11 32.22
C SER A 38 -2.30 43.37 33.09
N VAL A 39 -1.95 43.23 34.37
CA VAL A 39 -1.61 44.36 35.25
C VAL A 39 -0.12 44.28 35.59
N VAL A 40 0.59 45.31 35.15
CA VAL A 40 1.92 45.71 35.61
C VAL A 40 1.72 46.77 36.68
N THR A 41 2.29 46.58 37.86
CA THR A 41 2.65 47.68 38.77
C THR A 41 3.97 47.37 39.47
N SER A 42 4.83 48.37 39.50
CA SER A 42 6.21 48.34 39.92
C SER A 42 6.41 48.90 41.34
N HIS A 43 7.57 48.52 41.91
CA HIS A 43 8.36 49.17 42.96
C HIS A 43 7.84 49.23 44.40
N SER A 44 8.52 48.45 45.25
CA SER A 44 9.28 49.00 46.38
C SER A 44 10.48 48.10 46.69
N GLN A 45 11.66 48.71 46.73
CA GLN A 45 12.94 48.08 47.02
C GLN A 45 13.06 47.83 48.53
N VAL A 46 13.48 46.62 48.92
CA VAL A 46 14.29 46.39 50.12
C VAL A 46 15.43 45.48 49.72
N VAL A 47 16.64 46.04 49.74
CA VAL A 47 17.91 45.31 49.66
C VAL A 47 18.32 44.97 51.08
N VAL A 48 18.70 43.72 51.35
CA VAL A 48 20.03 43.30 51.83
C VAL A 48 20.00 41.78 52.11
N GLN A 49 21.08 41.15 51.64
CA GLN A 49 21.38 39.72 51.57
C GLN A 49 21.56 39.07 52.95
N HIS A 50 21.20 37.79 53.08
CA HIS A 50 22.16 36.68 53.14
C HIS A 50 21.46 35.34 53.44
N GLY A 51 21.84 34.30 52.70
CA GLY A 51 21.45 32.92 53.01
C GLY A 51 21.30 32.07 51.76
N VAL A 52 22.41 31.66 51.16
CA VAL A 52 22.43 30.59 50.15
C VAL A 52 22.00 29.29 50.84
N ALA A 53 20.80 28.83 50.55
CA ALA A 53 20.39 27.45 50.78
C ALA A 53 19.97 26.86 49.43
N SER A 54 20.77 25.92 48.96
CA SER A 54 20.60 25.15 47.73
C SER A 54 19.24 24.44 47.71
N LEU A 55 18.33 24.88 46.85
CA LEU A 55 17.17 24.09 46.44
C LEU A 55 17.66 23.04 45.45
N GLN A 56 17.88 21.83 45.96
CA GLN A 56 17.95 20.63 45.11
C GLN A 56 16.63 20.51 44.36
N LYS A 57 16.71 20.65 43.05
CA LYS A 57 15.62 20.35 42.13
C LYS A 57 15.34 18.86 42.23
N GLU A 58 14.24 18.50 42.88
CA GLU A 58 13.74 17.14 42.94
C GLU A 58 13.38 16.72 41.50
N GLU A 59 14.26 15.92 40.93
CA GLU A 59 14.15 15.38 39.58
C GLU A 59 13.09 14.26 39.62
N ASP A 60 11.98 14.47 38.93
CA ASP A 60 10.89 13.49 38.79
C ASP A 60 11.41 12.21 38.12
N ARG A 61 11.81 11.25 38.96
CA ARG A 61 12.32 9.92 38.60
C ARG A 61 11.18 8.92 38.32
N THR A 62 10.22 9.28 37.47
CA THR A 62 9.17 8.34 37.04
C THR A 62 9.04 8.14 35.53
N THR A 63 9.96 8.65 34.72
CA THR A 63 10.07 8.23 33.32
C THR A 63 10.97 7.00 33.19
N LYS A 64 10.36 5.81 33.03
CA LYS A 64 11.10 4.63 32.53
C LYS A 64 11.84 5.07 31.25
N PRO A 65 13.14 4.76 31.09
CA PRO A 65 13.85 5.12 29.87
C PRO A 65 13.10 4.49 28.70
N LEU A 66 12.69 5.33 27.75
CA LEU A 66 11.95 4.90 26.57
C LEU A 66 12.87 3.94 25.81
N ARG A 67 12.55 2.64 25.86
CA ARG A 67 13.42 1.61 25.30
C ARG A 67 13.42 1.75 23.80
N VAL A 68 14.55 2.19 23.23
CA VAL A 68 14.71 2.26 21.78
C VAL A 68 14.72 0.83 21.23
N LEU A 69 13.69 0.49 20.45
CA LEU A 69 13.58 -0.81 19.79
C LEU A 69 14.51 -0.83 18.58
N SER A 70 15.22 -1.92 18.34
CA SER A 70 16.06 -2.07 17.14
C SER A 70 15.60 -3.27 16.36
N ILE A 71 15.13 -3.03 15.14
CA ILE A 71 14.57 -4.06 14.26
C ILE A 71 15.49 -4.25 13.06
N ASP A 72 15.85 -5.49 12.80
CA ASP A 72 16.63 -5.90 11.64
C ASP A 72 15.73 -6.53 10.59
N MET A 73 15.65 -5.88 9.44
CA MET A 73 14.98 -6.36 8.25
C MET A 73 15.98 -7.05 7.32
N PHE A 74 15.71 -8.31 6.98
CA PHE A 74 16.46 -9.08 5.99
C PHE A 74 15.54 -9.41 4.83
N SER A 75 15.93 -9.02 3.62
CA SER A 75 15.10 -9.19 2.44
C SER A 75 15.75 -10.11 1.41
N ASP A 76 14.98 -11.12 1.01
CA ASP A 76 15.28 -12.06 -0.07
C ASP A 76 14.24 -11.97 -1.21
N ALA A 77 13.33 -11.00 -1.13
CA ALA A 77 12.31 -10.74 -2.14
C ALA A 77 12.41 -9.32 -2.71
N ALA A 78 12.02 -9.16 -3.98
CA ALA A 78 11.99 -7.88 -4.67
C ALA A 78 11.18 -6.80 -3.93
N ILE A 79 10.11 -7.20 -3.24
CA ILE A 79 9.25 -6.27 -2.50
C ILE A 79 9.96 -5.61 -1.31
N GLY A 80 11.10 -6.13 -0.85
CA GLY A 80 11.85 -5.48 0.23
C GLY A 80 12.39 -4.09 -0.16
N ILE A 81 12.76 -3.89 -1.42
CA ILE A 81 13.17 -2.55 -1.90
C ILE A 81 11.97 -1.59 -1.90
N TYR A 82 10.79 -2.07 -2.31
CA TYR A 82 9.56 -1.27 -2.23
C TYR A 82 9.23 -0.89 -0.79
N LEU A 83 9.30 -1.86 0.13
CA LEU A 83 9.14 -1.62 1.56
C LEU A 83 10.10 -0.51 2.05
N TRP A 84 11.38 -0.61 1.72
CA TRP A 84 12.38 0.32 2.23
C TRP A 84 12.29 1.71 1.59
N GLU A 85 12.36 1.79 0.26
CA GLU A 85 12.51 3.06 -0.45
C GLU A 85 11.19 3.80 -0.63
N HIS A 86 10.06 3.09 -0.75
CA HIS A 86 8.76 3.73 -0.98
C HIS A 86 7.94 3.89 0.30
N ILE A 87 7.82 2.82 1.09
CA ILE A 87 7.00 2.86 2.32
C ILE A 87 7.75 3.56 3.45
N PHE A 88 9.00 3.18 3.71
CA PHE A 88 9.82 3.83 4.75
C PHE A 88 10.52 5.12 4.27
N ARG A 89 10.54 5.39 2.96
CA ARG A 89 11.33 6.48 2.36
C ARG A 89 12.81 6.45 2.78
N GLY A 90 13.31 5.25 3.04
CA GLY A 90 14.68 5.01 3.44
C GLY A 90 15.62 5.07 2.24
N LYS A 91 16.86 5.51 2.47
CA LYS A 91 17.92 5.48 1.46
C LYS A 91 18.74 4.20 1.60
N LEU A 92 19.16 3.63 0.47
CA LEU A 92 20.09 2.50 0.45
C LEU A 92 21.52 2.98 0.20
N THR A 93 22.46 2.29 0.84
CA THR A 93 23.89 2.44 0.62
C THR A 93 24.46 1.11 0.13
N SER A 94 25.24 1.15 -0.94
CA SER A 94 25.92 -0.01 -1.48
C SER A 94 27.18 -0.30 -0.68
N LYS A 95 27.35 -1.55 -0.27
CA LYS A 95 28.53 -2.10 0.43
C LYS A 95 28.97 -3.38 -0.28
N LEU A 96 30.21 -3.80 -0.03
CA LEU A 96 30.79 -5.04 -0.60
C LEU A 96 30.62 -5.07 -2.13
N GLU A 97 31.01 -3.99 -2.81
CA GLU A 97 30.94 -3.86 -4.27
C GLU A 97 29.51 -4.11 -4.83
N GLY A 98 28.47 -3.66 -4.14
CA GLY A 98 27.08 -3.84 -4.57
C GLY A 98 26.45 -5.16 -4.17
N ARG A 99 27.18 -6.05 -3.50
CA ARG A 99 26.64 -7.33 -3.02
C ARG A 99 25.77 -7.20 -1.77
N LEU A 100 25.88 -6.09 -1.05
CA LEU A 100 25.05 -5.76 0.10
C LEU A 100 24.50 -4.35 -0.05
N LEU A 101 23.18 -4.22 -0.09
CA LEU A 101 22.49 -2.95 0.05
C LEU A 101 22.03 -2.82 1.50
N TYR A 102 22.40 -1.71 2.13
CA TYR A 102 22.14 -1.44 3.53
C TYR A 102 21.40 -0.12 3.71
N GLY A 103 20.36 -0.14 4.54
CA GLY A 103 19.60 1.04 4.94
C GLY A 103 19.53 1.17 6.46
N PHE A 104 19.52 2.40 6.95
CA PHE A 104 19.23 2.72 8.34
C PHE A 104 18.27 3.91 8.41
N LEU A 105 17.26 3.81 9.27
CA LEU A 105 16.32 4.88 9.54
C LEU A 105 15.84 4.77 10.99
N GLN A 106 15.68 5.91 11.67
CA GLN A 106 14.93 5.99 12.92
C GLN A 106 13.52 6.49 12.61
N HIS A 107 12.50 5.76 13.06
CA HIS A 107 11.11 6.17 12.98
C HIS A 107 10.49 6.09 14.38
N GLY A 108 10.16 7.25 14.95
CA GLY A 108 9.79 7.36 16.36
C GLY A 108 10.91 6.85 17.27
N SER A 109 10.57 5.95 18.19
CA SER A 109 11.50 5.31 19.12
C SER A 109 12.12 4.01 18.59
N THR A 110 12.00 3.73 17.30
CA THR A 110 12.43 2.47 16.69
C THR A 110 13.49 2.70 15.63
N ASN A 111 14.62 2.02 15.78
CA ASN A 111 15.69 1.95 14.81
C ASN A 111 15.42 0.79 13.84
N TRP A 112 15.40 1.09 12.54
CA TRP A 112 15.20 0.12 11.48
C TRP A 112 16.49 -0.05 10.68
N ARG A 113 16.96 -1.30 10.58
CA ARG A 113 18.15 -1.68 9.81
C ARG A 113 17.73 -2.61 8.69
N PHE A 114 17.90 -2.21 7.44
CA PHE A 114 17.49 -3.00 6.28
C PHE A 114 18.70 -3.53 5.53
N ARG A 115 18.63 -4.82 5.13
CA ARG A 115 19.66 -5.53 4.39
C ARG A 115 19.03 -6.32 3.26
N THR A 116 19.56 -6.16 2.05
CA THR A 116 19.22 -6.97 0.88
C THR A 116 20.42 -7.15 -0.04
N GLY A 117 20.35 -8.09 -0.97
CA GLY A 117 21.37 -8.33 -1.99
C GLY A 117 22.06 -9.70 -1.87
N PRO A 118 22.94 -10.05 -2.82
CA PRO A 118 23.55 -11.38 -2.92
C PRO A 118 24.34 -11.85 -1.69
N ALA A 119 24.81 -10.95 -0.84
CA ALA A 119 25.52 -11.28 0.40
C ALA A 119 24.58 -11.55 1.59
N VAL A 120 23.27 -11.32 1.44
CA VAL A 120 22.27 -11.54 2.48
C VAL A 120 21.67 -12.93 2.26
N THR A 121 22.22 -13.93 2.95
CA THR A 121 21.80 -15.34 2.81
C THR A 121 21.52 -15.98 4.16
N PRO A 122 20.61 -16.98 4.21
CA PRO A 122 20.32 -17.69 5.45
C PRO A 122 21.49 -18.58 5.91
N GLU A 123 22.40 -18.96 5.00
CA GLU A 123 23.59 -19.76 5.29
C GLU A 123 24.78 -18.93 5.79
N ALA A 124 24.69 -17.60 5.80
CA ALA A 124 25.75 -16.76 6.32
C ALA A 124 26.01 -17.07 7.80
N GLU A 125 27.29 -17.14 8.19
CA GLU A 125 27.66 -17.29 9.60
C GLU A 125 27.07 -16.11 10.39
N ASN A 126 26.29 -16.42 11.42
CA ASN A 126 25.48 -15.45 12.15
C ASN A 126 24.55 -14.63 11.23
N ALA A 127 23.72 -15.29 10.42
CA ALA A 127 22.72 -14.65 9.54
C ALA A 127 21.89 -13.56 10.26
N PHE A 128 21.69 -13.71 11.57
CA PHE A 128 21.01 -12.77 12.46
C PHE A 128 21.92 -12.13 13.52
N ALA A 129 23.22 -11.95 13.27
CA ALA A 129 24.21 -11.49 14.25
C ALA A 129 23.70 -10.33 15.11
N ASP A 130 23.56 -10.58 16.41
CA ASP A 130 23.07 -9.65 17.45
C ASP A 130 21.67 -9.06 17.23
N ALA A 131 20.91 -9.58 16.26
CA ALA A 131 19.53 -9.19 16.03
C ALA A 131 18.64 -9.87 17.08
N ARG A 132 17.86 -9.05 17.78
CA ARG A 132 16.84 -9.51 18.73
C ARG A 132 15.47 -9.60 18.08
N ASP A 133 15.14 -8.59 17.29
CA ASP A 133 13.83 -8.37 16.70
C ASP A 133 13.99 -8.31 15.18
N VAL A 134 13.40 -9.27 14.48
CA VAL A 134 13.69 -9.53 13.06
C VAL A 134 12.43 -9.39 12.22
N VAL A 135 12.57 -8.78 11.04
CA VAL A 135 11.56 -8.83 9.97
C VAL A 135 12.18 -9.54 8.77
N LEU A 136 11.56 -10.62 8.32
CA LEU A 136 11.97 -11.37 7.14
C LEU A 136 11.09 -11.01 5.96
N VAL A 137 11.68 -10.48 4.88
CA VAL A 137 10.97 -10.24 3.63
C VAL A 137 11.25 -11.39 2.67
N LEU A 138 10.28 -12.29 2.54
CA LEU A 138 10.41 -13.61 1.92
C LEU A 138 9.64 -13.72 0.59
N ASN A 139 9.97 -14.73 -0.21
CA ASN A 139 9.40 -14.93 -1.53
C ASN A 139 8.73 -16.30 -1.67
N GLY A 140 7.41 -16.30 -1.76
CA GLY A 140 6.58 -17.50 -1.90
C GLY A 140 6.06 -17.77 -3.31
N ARG A 141 6.57 -17.08 -4.35
CA ARG A 141 5.98 -17.16 -5.71
C ARG A 141 6.12 -18.52 -6.40
N THR A 142 7.17 -19.28 -6.13
CA THR A 142 7.45 -20.58 -6.75
C THR A 142 8.04 -21.53 -5.72
N ASP A 143 7.98 -22.85 -5.96
CA ASP A 143 8.48 -23.86 -5.04
C ASP A 143 9.98 -23.68 -4.69
N GLU A 144 10.80 -23.30 -5.66
CA GLU A 144 12.21 -22.99 -5.44
C GLU A 144 12.39 -21.82 -4.46
N LYS A 145 11.58 -20.76 -4.62
CA LYS A 145 11.63 -19.58 -3.75
C LYS A 145 11.04 -19.86 -2.37
N VAL A 146 10.01 -20.71 -2.29
CA VAL A 146 9.49 -21.24 -1.03
C VAL A 146 10.57 -22.04 -0.30
N ALA A 147 11.28 -22.94 -0.99
CA ALA A 147 12.37 -23.73 -0.39
C ALA A 147 13.48 -22.83 0.17
N ARG A 148 13.86 -21.77 -0.55
CA ARG A 148 14.81 -20.77 -0.07
C ARG A 148 14.28 -19.97 1.13
N SER A 149 13.01 -19.55 1.08
CA SER A 149 12.34 -18.85 2.19
C SER A 149 12.25 -19.71 3.46
N ARG A 150 12.06 -21.03 3.32
CA ARG A 150 12.07 -21.97 4.45
C ARG A 150 13.43 -22.01 5.16
N ARG A 151 14.55 -21.89 4.43
CA ARG A 151 15.89 -21.83 5.04
C ARG A 151 16.07 -20.63 5.97
N TRP A 152 15.52 -19.46 5.60
CA TRP A 152 15.50 -18.29 6.49
C TRP A 152 14.75 -18.56 7.78
N LEU A 153 13.57 -19.20 7.69
CA LEU A 153 12.78 -19.58 8.87
C LEU A 153 13.49 -20.64 9.70
N GLU A 154 14.15 -21.62 9.06
CA GLU A 154 14.90 -22.69 9.72
C GLU A 154 16.18 -22.22 10.42
N ALA A 155 16.72 -21.06 10.04
CA ALA A 155 17.83 -20.40 10.74
C ALA A 155 17.40 -19.66 12.01
N VAL A 156 16.12 -19.31 12.18
CA VAL A 156 15.65 -18.58 13.37
C VAL A 156 15.95 -19.34 14.68
N PRO A 157 15.66 -20.64 14.81
CA PRO A 157 15.82 -21.35 16.08
C PRO A 157 17.28 -21.56 16.49
N THR A 158 18.23 -21.41 15.55
CA THR A 158 19.67 -21.50 15.85
C THR A 158 20.24 -20.16 16.31
N ALA A 159 19.52 -19.05 16.08
CA ALA A 159 19.91 -17.72 16.51
C ALA A 159 19.43 -17.41 17.93
N THR A 160 20.32 -17.60 18.91
CA THR A 160 20.01 -17.46 20.34
C THR A 160 19.65 -16.03 20.77
N SER A 161 20.01 -15.01 19.98
CA SER A 161 19.67 -13.59 20.23
C SER A 161 18.23 -13.25 19.83
N VAL A 162 17.67 -13.94 18.82
CA VAL A 162 16.35 -13.62 18.26
C VAL A 162 15.27 -13.97 19.28
N ARG A 163 14.31 -13.05 19.43
CA ARG A 163 13.18 -13.16 20.36
C ARG A 163 11.84 -12.98 19.64
N ASN A 164 11.82 -12.19 18.57
CA ASN A 164 10.62 -11.93 17.81
C ASN A 164 10.92 -11.91 16.31
N VAL A 165 10.01 -12.50 15.54
CA VAL A 165 10.06 -12.50 14.08
C VAL A 165 8.73 -11.99 13.54
N ALA A 166 8.78 -11.14 12.52
CA ALA A 166 7.65 -10.87 11.64
C ALA A 166 8.05 -11.24 10.21
N VAL A 167 7.07 -11.64 9.40
CA VAL A 167 7.30 -12.04 8.01
C VAL A 167 6.52 -11.12 7.08
N ILE A 168 7.17 -10.62 6.03
CA ILE A 168 6.52 -9.98 4.89
C ILE A 168 6.71 -10.92 3.71
N LEU A 169 5.65 -11.59 3.29
CA LEU A 169 5.67 -12.60 2.24
C LEU A 169 5.18 -12.00 0.92
N LEU A 170 6.05 -11.97 -0.09
CA LEU A 170 5.60 -11.87 -1.48
C LEU A 170 4.94 -13.22 -1.85
N GLY A 171 3.62 -13.29 -1.76
CA GLY A 171 2.86 -14.53 -1.87
C GLY A 171 2.83 -15.13 -3.28
N ASN A 172 2.30 -16.35 -3.37
CA ASN A 172 1.97 -17.01 -4.62
C ASN A 172 0.85 -16.25 -5.37
N GLU A 173 0.95 -16.11 -6.68
CA GLU A 173 -0.05 -15.40 -7.51
C GLU A 173 -1.41 -16.12 -7.56
N GLN A 174 -1.45 -17.41 -7.25
CA GLN A 174 -2.64 -18.24 -7.08
C GLN A 174 -3.11 -18.31 -5.61
N CYS A 175 -2.50 -17.51 -4.72
CA CYS A 175 -2.85 -17.35 -3.31
C CYS A 175 -2.61 -18.60 -2.42
N GLU A 176 -1.84 -19.57 -2.92
CA GLU A 176 -1.43 -20.78 -2.21
C GLU A 176 -0.21 -20.50 -1.30
N ASN A 177 -0.45 -20.20 -0.03
CA ASN A 177 0.58 -19.80 0.94
C ASN A 177 0.52 -20.59 2.25
N GLU A 178 -0.29 -21.65 2.32
CA GLU A 178 -0.58 -22.46 3.50
C GLU A 178 0.66 -23.14 4.07
N TRP A 179 1.71 -23.31 3.28
CA TRP A 179 3.00 -23.82 3.74
C TRP A 179 3.59 -23.00 4.90
N LEU A 180 3.24 -21.72 5.02
CA LEU A 180 3.71 -20.85 6.10
C LEU A 180 3.01 -21.13 7.44
N LEU A 181 1.81 -21.75 7.43
CA LEU A 181 1.03 -22.03 8.65
C LEU A 181 1.81 -22.88 9.64
N TRP A 182 2.51 -23.91 9.15
CA TRP A 182 3.36 -24.77 9.99
C TRP A 182 4.41 -23.97 10.79
N TYR A 183 5.03 -22.96 10.17
CA TYR A 183 6.00 -22.10 10.82
C TYR A 183 5.33 -21.10 11.77
N LEU A 184 4.15 -20.59 11.41
CA LEU A 184 3.39 -19.61 12.20
C LEU A 184 2.82 -20.21 13.49
N GLU A 185 2.42 -21.49 13.46
CA GLU A 185 1.85 -22.21 14.60
C GLU A 185 2.90 -22.71 15.58
N SER A 186 4.12 -22.97 15.10
CA SER A 186 5.20 -23.49 15.94
C SER A 186 5.90 -22.37 16.73
N PRO A 187 5.95 -22.46 18.07
CA PRO A 187 6.60 -21.44 18.91
C PRO A 187 8.12 -21.36 18.67
N LYS A 188 8.71 -22.38 18.05
CA LYS A 188 10.14 -22.47 17.74
C LYS A 188 10.61 -21.34 16.81
N TYR A 189 9.74 -20.89 15.90
CA TYR A 189 10.09 -19.89 14.88
C TYR A 189 9.79 -18.46 15.30
N LEU A 190 9.19 -18.26 16.49
CA LEU A 190 8.98 -16.94 17.10
C LEU A 190 8.23 -15.93 16.22
N ILE A 191 7.42 -16.41 15.26
CA ILE A 191 6.68 -15.56 14.33
C ILE A 191 5.49 -14.94 15.04
N ARG A 192 5.53 -13.63 15.24
CA ARG A 192 4.46 -12.86 15.91
C ARG A 192 3.43 -12.31 14.92
N ALA A 193 3.87 -11.88 13.74
CA ALA A 193 3.02 -11.30 12.71
C ALA A 193 3.46 -11.69 11.30
N VAL A 194 2.52 -11.73 10.38
CA VAL A 194 2.72 -11.98 8.95
C VAL A 194 1.98 -10.92 8.15
N PHE A 195 2.64 -10.40 7.12
CA PHE A 195 2.08 -9.53 6.10
C PHE A 195 2.19 -10.27 4.77
N VAL A 196 1.07 -10.53 4.10
CA VAL A 196 1.06 -11.32 2.85
C VAL A 196 0.60 -10.48 1.68
N VAL A 197 1.39 -10.49 0.61
CA VAL A 197 1.06 -9.89 -0.68
C VAL A 197 0.15 -10.82 -1.46
N TYR A 198 -0.82 -10.22 -2.15
CA TYR A 198 -1.99 -10.87 -2.75
C TYR A 198 -2.96 -11.43 -1.73
N ASP A 199 -4.19 -11.60 -2.18
CA ASP A 199 -5.26 -12.11 -1.34
C ASP A 199 -4.87 -13.42 -0.64
N SER A 200 -5.37 -13.62 0.57
CA SER A 200 -5.18 -14.88 1.28
C SER A 200 -6.30 -15.13 2.27
N LYS A 201 -6.69 -16.40 2.39
CA LYS A 201 -7.63 -16.89 3.40
C LYS A 201 -7.02 -16.89 4.81
N MET A 202 -5.69 -16.78 4.90
CA MET A 202 -5.00 -16.69 6.18
C MET A 202 -5.20 -15.34 6.87
N VAL A 203 -5.59 -14.29 6.14
CA VAL A 203 -5.73 -12.93 6.68
C VAL A 203 -6.83 -12.89 7.73
N ASP A 204 -6.45 -12.61 8.97
CA ASP A 204 -7.33 -12.51 10.14
C ASP A 204 -7.30 -11.12 10.80
N ASN A 205 -6.44 -10.22 10.31
CA ASN A 205 -6.16 -8.90 10.87
C ASN A 205 -5.76 -8.89 12.35
N LYS A 206 -5.21 -10.02 12.82
CA LYS A 206 -4.70 -10.21 14.19
C LYS A 206 -3.24 -10.68 14.17
N ARG A 207 -2.97 -11.76 13.45
CA ARG A 207 -1.62 -12.30 13.22
C ARG A 207 -1.20 -12.23 11.76
N VAL A 208 -2.15 -12.29 10.84
CA VAL A 208 -1.90 -12.25 9.40
C VAL A 208 -2.67 -11.08 8.79
N PHE A 209 -1.92 -10.21 8.12
CA PHE A 209 -2.40 -8.96 7.54
C PHE A 209 -2.17 -8.98 6.02
N GLN A 210 -3.06 -8.35 5.29
CA GLN A 210 -2.88 -8.11 3.87
C GLN A 210 -1.80 -7.03 3.65
N TRP A 211 -0.94 -7.20 2.64
CA TRP A 211 0.11 -6.26 2.26
C TRP A 211 0.00 -5.89 0.78
N PRO A 212 0.30 -4.63 0.39
CA PRO A 212 0.27 -4.25 -1.02
C PRO A 212 1.45 -4.84 -1.79
N LEU A 213 1.25 -5.16 -3.05
CA LEU A 213 2.32 -5.54 -3.99
C LEU A 213 3.29 -4.38 -4.25
N GLY A 214 2.74 -3.16 -4.40
CA GLY A 214 3.51 -1.96 -4.70
C GLY A 214 3.93 -1.84 -6.16
N VAL A 215 5.02 -1.11 -6.40
CA VAL A 215 5.60 -0.87 -7.74
C VAL A 215 6.72 -1.88 -8.05
N ALA A 216 7.04 -2.06 -9.34
CA ALA A 216 8.04 -3.05 -9.77
C ALA A 216 9.49 -2.56 -9.57
N THR A 217 9.95 -2.44 -8.32
CA THR A 217 11.33 -2.00 -8.00
C THR A 217 12.41 -2.91 -8.61
N TYR A 218 12.12 -4.21 -8.79
CA TYR A 218 13.04 -5.13 -9.50
C TYR A 218 13.22 -4.81 -11.00
N ARG A 219 12.35 -3.97 -11.56
CA ARG A 219 12.49 -3.39 -12.91
C ARG A 219 12.99 -1.94 -12.89
N GLY A 220 13.44 -1.46 -11.73
CA GLY A 220 13.95 -0.10 -11.58
C GLY A 220 12.87 0.97 -11.55
N PHE A 221 11.62 0.64 -11.19
CA PHE A 221 10.61 1.68 -11.02
C PHE A 221 11.04 2.65 -9.89
N PRO A 222 11.14 3.96 -10.16
CA PRO A 222 11.73 4.89 -9.22
C PRO A 222 10.75 5.32 -8.13
N THR A 223 11.29 5.90 -7.06
CA THR A 223 10.50 6.76 -6.17
C THR A 223 10.10 8.02 -6.94
N VAL A 224 8.82 8.38 -6.91
CA VAL A 224 8.27 9.49 -7.69
C VAL A 224 7.82 10.59 -6.74
N GLU A 225 8.31 11.80 -6.99
CA GLU A 225 7.79 13.04 -6.41
C GLU A 225 7.50 13.97 -7.60
N LEU A 226 6.22 14.26 -7.84
CA LEU A 226 5.80 15.13 -8.94
C LEU A 226 5.76 16.58 -8.47
N SER A 227 6.38 17.47 -9.24
CA SER A 227 6.26 18.91 -9.03
C SER A 227 4.88 19.44 -9.42
N GLU A 228 4.49 20.62 -8.91
CA GLU A 228 3.24 21.26 -9.33
C GLU A 228 3.20 21.53 -10.84
N ASP A 229 4.32 21.88 -11.45
CA ASP A 229 4.41 22.10 -12.90
C ASP A 229 4.10 20.81 -13.67
N GLU A 230 4.60 19.66 -13.22
CA GLU A 230 4.31 18.36 -13.83
C GLU A 230 2.85 17.92 -13.63
N LEU A 231 2.25 18.27 -12.49
CA LEU A 231 0.83 17.99 -12.24
C LEU A 231 -0.06 18.82 -13.16
N GLN A 232 0.31 20.07 -13.42
CA GLN A 232 -0.42 21.02 -14.28
C GLN A 232 -0.24 20.75 -15.78
N ALA A 233 0.92 20.23 -16.19
CA ALA A 233 1.27 20.01 -17.58
C ALA A 233 0.24 19.16 -18.33
N SER A 234 -0.08 19.53 -19.57
CA SER A 234 -0.87 18.66 -20.44
C SER A 234 -0.06 17.40 -20.78
N ARG A 235 -0.72 16.24 -20.77
CA ARG A 235 -0.10 14.94 -21.02
C ARG A 235 -0.45 14.51 -22.45
N PRO A 236 0.52 14.03 -23.25
CA PRO A 236 0.29 13.68 -24.65
C PRO A 236 -0.59 12.44 -24.82
N TYR A 237 -0.63 11.55 -23.84
CA TYR A 237 -1.42 10.33 -23.90
C TYR A 237 -2.61 10.39 -22.93
N GLN A 238 -3.80 10.11 -23.44
CA GLN A 238 -4.96 9.93 -22.60
C GLN A 238 -4.87 8.59 -21.88
N CYS A 239 -4.50 7.50 -22.57
CA CYS A 239 -4.37 6.19 -21.93
C CYS A 239 -3.05 5.45 -22.18
N HIS A 240 -2.72 4.49 -21.32
CA HIS A 240 -1.49 3.71 -21.41
C HIS A 240 -1.75 2.23 -21.16
N PHE A 241 -1.23 1.39 -22.04
CA PHE A 241 -1.08 -0.04 -21.83
C PHE A 241 0.28 -0.51 -22.32
N MET A 242 1.08 -1.03 -21.38
CA MET A 242 2.31 -1.75 -21.70
C MET A 242 2.36 -3.04 -20.89
N GLY A 243 2.37 -4.17 -21.58
CA GLY A 243 2.27 -5.47 -20.92
C GLY A 243 2.20 -6.65 -21.87
N THR A 244 2.41 -7.84 -21.30
CA THR A 244 2.34 -9.09 -22.05
C THR A 244 0.89 -9.47 -22.36
N VAL A 245 0.58 -9.83 -23.59
CA VAL A 245 -0.73 -10.37 -23.98
C VAL A 245 -0.63 -11.89 -23.93
N TYR A 246 -1.32 -12.50 -22.98
CA TYR A 246 -1.35 -13.95 -22.86
C TYR A 246 -2.47 -14.52 -23.73
N GLN A 247 -2.29 -15.74 -24.23
CA GLN A 247 -3.38 -16.44 -24.91
C GLN A 247 -4.52 -16.72 -23.93
N ASN A 248 -5.76 -16.69 -24.43
CA ASN A 248 -6.97 -17.08 -23.70
C ASN A 248 -7.23 -16.29 -22.40
N ASN A 249 -6.82 -15.01 -22.34
CA ASN A 249 -7.19 -14.14 -21.23
C ASN A 249 -7.87 -12.85 -21.71
N SER A 250 -8.39 -12.09 -20.75
CA SER A 250 -9.09 -10.83 -20.99
C SER A 250 -8.26 -9.76 -21.72
N ARG A 251 -6.92 -9.88 -21.74
CA ARG A 251 -6.07 -8.95 -22.49
C ARG A 251 -6.30 -9.06 -23.99
N LEU A 252 -6.76 -10.20 -24.52
CA LEU A 252 -7.18 -10.30 -25.92
C LEU A 252 -8.41 -9.43 -26.19
N ASN A 253 -9.36 -9.40 -25.24
CA ASN A 253 -10.52 -8.51 -25.34
C ASN A 253 -10.08 -7.04 -25.30
N LEU A 254 -9.20 -6.69 -24.35
CA LEU A 254 -8.62 -5.35 -24.29
C LEU A 254 -7.93 -4.96 -25.61
N MET A 255 -7.08 -5.83 -26.17
CA MET A 255 -6.38 -5.53 -27.41
C MET A 255 -7.34 -5.34 -28.59
N ARG A 256 -8.46 -6.06 -28.64
CA ARG A 256 -9.51 -5.86 -29.63
C ARG A 256 -10.13 -4.46 -29.52
N VAL A 257 -10.43 -4.01 -28.31
CA VAL A 257 -10.98 -2.67 -28.06
C VAL A 257 -9.95 -1.60 -28.43
N LEU A 258 -8.70 -1.78 -28.01
CA LEU A 258 -7.59 -0.86 -28.29
C LEU A 258 -7.21 -0.78 -29.78
N ALA A 259 -7.63 -1.73 -30.61
CA ALA A 259 -7.38 -1.68 -32.06
C ALA A 259 -8.16 -0.57 -32.77
N SER A 260 -9.12 0.09 -32.12
CA SER A 260 -9.87 1.20 -32.71
C SER A 260 -8.95 2.41 -32.99
N PRO A 261 -9.19 3.19 -34.07
CA PRO A 261 -8.37 4.35 -34.41
C PRO A 261 -8.26 5.39 -33.29
N VAL A 262 -9.33 5.57 -32.51
CA VAL A 262 -9.38 6.52 -31.40
C VAL A 262 -8.33 6.19 -30.34
N PHE A 263 -8.22 4.91 -29.96
CA PHE A 263 -7.22 4.49 -28.97
C PHE A 263 -5.80 4.49 -29.54
N GLN A 264 -5.63 4.10 -30.81
CA GLN A 264 -4.30 4.14 -31.46
C GLN A 264 -3.74 5.56 -31.57
N GLU A 265 -4.59 6.58 -31.71
CA GLU A 265 -4.17 7.98 -31.75
C GLU A 265 -3.91 8.55 -30.35
N LYS A 266 -4.77 8.21 -29.36
CA LYS A 266 -4.78 8.87 -28.06
C LYS A 266 -4.03 8.13 -26.96
N CYS A 267 -3.61 6.88 -27.19
CA CYS A 267 -3.02 6.06 -26.15
C CYS A 267 -1.62 5.55 -26.50
N TYR A 268 -0.77 5.47 -25.48
CA TYR A 268 0.49 4.76 -25.58
C TYR A 268 0.25 3.26 -25.39
N ILE A 269 0.35 2.49 -26.48
CA ILE A 269 0.07 1.05 -26.47
C ILE A 269 1.32 0.28 -26.91
N LYS A 270 1.89 -0.50 -26.00
CA LYS A 270 3.05 -1.35 -26.25
C LYS A 270 2.82 -2.76 -25.71
N ALA A 271 2.13 -3.57 -26.51
CA ALA A 271 1.91 -4.98 -26.22
C ALA A 271 3.18 -5.80 -26.46
N ARG A 272 3.45 -6.76 -25.59
CA ARG A 272 4.48 -7.80 -25.78
C ARG A 272 3.79 -9.16 -25.92
N TYR A 273 4.20 -9.98 -26.88
CA TYR A 273 3.69 -11.36 -26.99
C TYR A 273 4.66 -12.39 -26.40
N GLU A 274 5.88 -11.96 -26.14
CA GLU A 274 6.92 -12.74 -25.47
C GLU A 274 7.42 -11.98 -24.24
N TRP A 275 7.75 -12.70 -23.17
CA TRP A 275 8.27 -12.10 -21.95
C TRP A 275 9.80 -12.15 -21.96
N PRO A 276 10.52 -11.01 -22.10
CA PRO A 276 11.96 -11.02 -22.04
C PRO A 276 12.44 -11.37 -20.63
N GLU A 277 13.54 -12.13 -20.54
CA GLU A 277 14.12 -12.56 -19.25
C GLU A 277 14.61 -11.38 -18.39
N LYS A 278 15.04 -10.29 -19.04
CA LYS A 278 15.51 -9.07 -18.37
C LYS A 278 14.97 -7.82 -19.05
N GLU A 279 14.52 -6.87 -18.23
CA GLU A 279 14.21 -5.53 -18.68
C GLU A 279 15.52 -4.77 -18.91
N THR A 280 15.65 -4.05 -20.03
CA THR A 280 16.81 -3.19 -20.28
C THR A 280 16.60 -1.84 -19.61
N GLU A 281 17.68 -1.10 -19.31
CA GLU A 281 17.58 0.26 -18.76
C GLU A 281 16.77 1.18 -19.68
N ALA A 282 16.99 1.09 -21.00
CA ALA A 282 16.24 1.87 -21.98
C ALA A 282 14.75 1.57 -21.96
N SER A 283 14.35 0.31 -21.89
CA SER A 283 12.93 -0.09 -21.88
C SER A 283 12.25 0.17 -20.53
N ALA A 284 13.00 0.11 -19.42
CA ALA A 284 12.52 0.57 -18.11
C ALA A 284 12.30 2.10 -18.10
N GLN A 285 13.25 2.86 -18.64
CA GLN A 285 13.13 4.32 -18.74
C GLN A 285 11.97 4.72 -19.66
N GLU A 286 11.82 4.06 -20.80
CA GLU A 286 10.69 4.27 -21.72
C GLU A 286 9.35 4.07 -21.00
N TYR A 287 9.21 2.97 -20.25
CA TYR A 287 7.99 2.69 -19.46
C TYR A 287 7.70 3.79 -18.43
N VAL A 288 8.71 4.23 -17.69
CA VAL A 288 8.54 5.27 -16.67
C VAL A 288 8.17 6.62 -17.32
N THR A 289 8.81 6.96 -18.43
CA THR A 289 8.53 8.19 -19.18
C THR A 289 7.12 8.18 -19.76
N SER A 290 6.72 7.13 -20.48
CA SER A 290 5.37 7.04 -21.07
C SER A 290 4.28 7.07 -20.01
N LEU A 291 4.52 6.46 -18.84
CA LEU A 291 3.59 6.48 -17.72
C LEU A 291 3.42 7.88 -17.11
N ARG A 292 4.51 8.65 -16.98
CA ARG A 292 4.48 10.05 -16.51
C ARG A 292 3.73 10.97 -17.48
N GLU A 293 3.72 10.63 -18.76
CA GLU A 293 3.08 11.35 -19.85
C GLU A 293 1.62 10.90 -20.13
N THR A 294 1.00 10.16 -19.21
CA THR A 294 -0.35 9.58 -19.42
C THR A 294 -1.37 9.97 -18.34
N ASP A 295 -2.64 10.17 -18.72
CA ASP A 295 -3.75 10.44 -17.78
C ASP A 295 -4.41 9.21 -17.15
N MET A 296 -4.62 8.12 -17.88
CA MET A 296 -5.19 6.86 -17.35
C MET A 296 -4.36 5.62 -17.73
N VAL A 297 -4.30 4.65 -16.83
CA VAL A 297 -3.49 3.43 -17.02
C VAL A 297 -4.37 2.20 -16.98
N LEU A 298 -4.37 1.45 -18.07
CA LEU A 298 -5.14 0.24 -18.22
C LEU A 298 -4.46 -0.91 -17.47
N SER A 299 -5.19 -1.49 -16.53
CA SER A 299 -4.70 -2.50 -15.59
C SER A 299 -5.48 -3.83 -15.72
N PRO A 300 -5.47 -4.52 -16.89
CA PRO A 300 -6.05 -5.86 -17.01
C PRO A 300 -5.42 -6.89 -16.09
N LEU A 301 -6.25 -7.88 -15.78
CA LEU A 301 -5.93 -9.07 -15.02
C LEU A 301 -4.66 -9.73 -15.58
N GLY A 302 -3.77 -10.14 -14.68
CA GLY A 302 -2.61 -10.97 -14.98
C GLY A 302 -2.77 -12.37 -14.42
N MET A 303 -1.66 -12.93 -13.93
CA MET A 303 -1.70 -14.15 -13.12
C MET A 303 -2.41 -13.91 -11.78
N ASN A 304 -2.32 -12.69 -11.24
CA ASN A 304 -3.11 -12.21 -10.11
C ASN A 304 -3.91 -10.95 -10.53
N ALA A 305 -4.97 -10.66 -9.77
CA ALA A 305 -5.79 -9.45 -9.92
C ALA A 305 -4.95 -8.20 -9.65
N GLU A 306 -4.19 -8.20 -8.56
CA GLU A 306 -3.32 -7.10 -8.18
C GLU A 306 -2.05 -7.11 -9.05
N CYS A 307 -1.70 -5.97 -9.63
CA CYS A 307 -0.51 -5.84 -10.46
C CYS A 307 0.19 -4.49 -10.25
N TYR A 308 1.50 -4.45 -10.55
CA TYR A 308 2.34 -3.28 -10.32
C TYR A 308 1.80 -2.00 -10.99
N ARG A 309 1.21 -2.12 -12.18
CA ARG A 309 0.65 -1.00 -12.96
C ARG A 309 -0.35 -0.15 -12.17
N ILE A 310 -1.10 -0.76 -11.26
CA ILE A 310 -2.08 -0.04 -10.43
C ILE A 310 -1.34 0.97 -9.53
N TYR A 311 -0.32 0.51 -8.81
CA TYR A 311 0.49 1.34 -7.92
C TYR A 311 1.35 2.34 -8.68
N GLU A 312 1.88 1.94 -9.83
CA GLU A 312 2.71 2.79 -10.69
C GLU A 312 1.89 3.93 -11.31
N ALA A 313 0.63 3.66 -11.70
CA ALA A 313 -0.30 4.68 -12.14
C ALA A 313 -0.59 5.70 -11.03
N LEU A 314 -0.94 5.20 -9.84
CA LEU A 314 -1.21 6.03 -8.66
C LEU A 314 0.01 6.90 -8.28
N ALA A 315 1.23 6.34 -8.37
CA ALA A 315 2.47 7.08 -8.14
C ALA A 315 2.71 8.20 -9.15
N MET A 316 2.31 8.02 -10.41
CA MET A 316 2.42 9.02 -11.47
C MET A 316 1.20 9.96 -11.54
N GLY A 317 0.26 9.85 -10.61
CA GLY A 317 -0.99 10.60 -10.65
C GLY A 317 -1.88 10.25 -11.85
N ALA A 318 -1.70 9.08 -12.46
CA ALA A 318 -2.54 8.60 -13.54
C ALA A 318 -3.66 7.71 -13.00
N LEU A 319 -4.87 7.83 -13.53
CA LEU A 319 -6.05 7.11 -13.06
C LEU A 319 -5.96 5.63 -13.45
N PRO A 320 -5.88 4.68 -12.49
CA PRO A 320 -5.95 3.27 -12.83
C PRO A 320 -7.37 2.87 -13.26
N VAL A 321 -7.47 2.24 -14.44
CA VAL A 321 -8.67 1.51 -14.88
C VAL A 321 -8.40 0.02 -14.69
N ILE A 322 -9.08 -0.56 -13.71
CA ILE A 322 -8.81 -1.88 -13.14
C ILE A 322 -9.88 -2.86 -13.60
N GLU A 323 -9.46 -4.01 -14.12
CA GLU A 323 -10.37 -5.11 -14.41
C GLU A 323 -10.76 -5.83 -13.11
N ASP A 324 -12.01 -5.67 -12.66
CA ASP A 324 -12.52 -6.23 -11.40
C ASP A 324 -12.97 -7.68 -11.56
N GLN A 325 -12.03 -8.54 -11.94
CA GLN A 325 -12.24 -9.97 -12.07
C GLN A 325 -11.39 -10.76 -11.07
N ARG A 326 -11.91 -11.93 -10.68
CA ARG A 326 -11.17 -12.88 -9.84
C ARG A 326 -10.03 -13.49 -10.66
N SER A 327 -8.81 -13.48 -10.11
CA SER A 327 -7.69 -14.18 -10.71
C SER A 327 -7.85 -15.70 -10.64
N PRO A 328 -7.19 -16.47 -11.53
CA PRO A 328 -7.07 -17.91 -11.37
C PRO A 328 -6.50 -18.30 -9.99
N GLY A 329 -6.83 -19.51 -9.53
CA GLY A 329 -6.34 -20.07 -8.27
C GLY A 329 -7.30 -19.88 -7.09
N SER A 330 -6.74 -19.81 -5.88
CA SER A 330 -7.49 -19.85 -4.61
C SER A 330 -7.78 -18.47 -4.00
N CYS A 331 -7.39 -17.40 -4.68
CA CYS A 331 -7.65 -16.01 -4.28
C CYS A 331 -9.16 -15.76 -4.20
N ASP A 332 -9.70 -15.19 -3.12
CA ASP A 332 -11.13 -14.98 -2.90
C ASP A 332 -11.60 -13.57 -3.25
N VAL A 333 -10.94 -12.54 -2.71
CA VAL A 333 -11.40 -11.14 -2.78
C VAL A 333 -10.38 -10.30 -3.55
N PRO A 334 -10.61 -10.01 -4.85
CA PRO A 334 -9.70 -9.18 -5.62
C PRO A 334 -9.65 -7.77 -5.04
N TYR A 335 -8.44 -7.22 -4.97
CA TYR A 335 -8.19 -5.85 -4.52
C TYR A 335 -8.67 -5.54 -3.09
N ARG A 336 -8.79 -6.54 -2.20
CA ARG A 336 -9.29 -6.37 -0.81
C ARG A 336 -8.70 -5.13 -0.12
N LEU A 337 -7.37 -5.02 -0.08
CA LEU A 337 -6.68 -3.92 0.59
C LEU A 337 -6.93 -2.57 -0.09
N LEU A 338 -6.86 -2.52 -1.41
CA LEU A 338 -7.09 -1.28 -2.16
C LEU A 338 -8.53 -0.78 -1.98
N LYS A 339 -9.51 -1.69 -1.99
CA LYS A 339 -10.92 -1.37 -1.75
C LYS A 339 -11.16 -0.92 -0.30
N GLU A 340 -10.55 -1.58 0.69
CA GLU A 340 -10.60 -1.15 2.10
C GLU A 340 -10.07 0.28 2.30
N HIS A 341 -9.04 0.65 1.54
CA HIS A 341 -8.46 1.99 1.56
C HIS A 341 -9.13 2.98 0.60
N ASN A 342 -10.26 2.61 -0.02
CA ASN A 342 -11.00 3.43 -0.98
C ASN A 342 -10.10 3.98 -2.10
N VAL A 343 -9.41 3.08 -2.81
CA VAL A 343 -8.55 3.47 -3.92
C VAL A 343 -9.32 4.32 -4.95
N PRO A 344 -8.77 5.46 -5.38
CA PRO A 344 -9.32 6.26 -6.47
C PRO A 344 -9.02 5.57 -7.81
N ALA A 345 -9.89 4.64 -8.21
CA ALA A 345 -9.78 3.87 -9.44
C ALA A 345 -11.13 3.75 -10.14
N LEU A 346 -11.10 3.46 -11.44
CA LEU A 346 -12.27 2.99 -12.17
C LEU A 346 -12.19 1.47 -12.27
N PHE A 347 -13.25 0.79 -11.85
CA PHE A 347 -13.36 -0.66 -11.96
C PHE A 347 -14.25 -1.01 -13.15
N VAL A 348 -13.76 -1.89 -14.03
CA VAL A 348 -14.51 -2.43 -15.16
C VAL A 348 -14.68 -3.93 -14.99
N SER A 349 -15.85 -4.45 -15.32
CA SER A 349 -16.08 -5.88 -15.36
C SER A 349 -15.68 -6.50 -16.69
N ASP A 350 -15.78 -5.71 -17.77
CA ASP A 350 -15.35 -6.08 -19.12
C ASP A 350 -14.72 -4.88 -19.85
N TRP A 351 -13.79 -5.16 -20.77
CA TRP A 351 -13.11 -4.14 -21.55
C TRP A 351 -14.00 -3.46 -22.61
N ASP A 352 -15.16 -4.01 -22.92
CA ASP A 352 -16.19 -3.37 -23.74
C ASP A 352 -16.81 -2.13 -23.07
N GLU A 353 -16.59 -1.93 -21.76
CA GLU A 353 -16.96 -0.69 -21.05
C GLU A 353 -15.98 0.46 -21.32
N LEU A 354 -14.76 0.15 -21.80
CA LEU A 354 -13.69 1.12 -21.98
C LEU A 354 -14.04 2.29 -22.93
N PRO A 355 -14.71 2.08 -24.09
CA PRO A 355 -15.10 3.20 -24.97
C PRO A 355 -15.96 4.25 -24.26
N THR A 356 -16.96 3.84 -23.49
CA THR A 356 -17.84 4.77 -22.76
C THR A 356 -17.09 5.50 -21.65
N LEU A 357 -16.20 4.81 -20.93
CA LEU A 357 -15.34 5.46 -19.94
C LEU A 357 -14.36 6.44 -20.59
N PHE A 358 -13.83 6.08 -21.76
CA PHE A 358 -12.91 6.93 -22.51
C PHE A 358 -13.61 8.21 -22.97
N GLU A 359 -14.82 8.12 -23.53
CA GLU A 359 -15.62 9.30 -23.90
C GLU A 359 -15.87 10.24 -22.72
N TYR A 360 -16.23 9.69 -21.56
CA TYR A 360 -16.40 10.48 -20.33
C TYR A 360 -15.09 11.18 -19.93
N LEU A 361 -13.97 10.46 -19.88
CA LEU A 361 -12.68 11.02 -19.49
C LEU A 361 -12.16 12.06 -20.51
N SER A 362 -12.36 11.83 -21.80
CA SER A 362 -12.02 12.79 -22.86
C SER A 362 -12.88 14.06 -22.80
N SER A 363 -14.03 14.03 -22.12
CA SER A 363 -14.90 15.21 -21.93
C SER A 363 -14.48 16.10 -20.76
N LEU A 364 -13.58 15.63 -19.90
CA LEU A 364 -13.09 16.40 -18.75
C LEU A 364 -12.25 17.59 -19.22
N SER A 365 -12.40 18.70 -18.51
CA SER A 365 -11.53 19.86 -18.68
C SER A 365 -10.13 19.60 -18.11
N GLN A 366 -9.15 20.38 -18.57
CA GLN A 366 -7.79 20.31 -18.03
C GLN A 366 -7.75 20.52 -16.51
N THR A 367 -8.59 21.42 -15.98
CA THR A 367 -8.66 21.66 -14.53
C THR A 367 -9.14 20.42 -13.77
N GLU A 368 -10.15 19.73 -14.28
CA GLU A 368 -10.67 18.49 -13.66
C GLU A 368 -9.61 17.37 -13.69
N ILE A 369 -8.88 17.23 -14.81
CA ILE A 369 -7.79 16.27 -14.95
C ILE A 369 -6.68 16.58 -13.94
N VAL A 370 -6.24 17.83 -13.82
CA VAL A 370 -5.18 18.21 -12.86
C VAL A 370 -5.64 17.97 -11.42
N ASP A 371 -6.87 18.32 -11.07
CA ASP A 371 -7.41 18.07 -9.73
C ASP A 371 -7.49 16.57 -9.42
N GLN A 372 -7.83 15.75 -10.40
CA GLN A 372 -7.78 14.30 -10.28
C GLN A 372 -6.35 13.80 -10.04
N ARG A 373 -5.36 14.26 -10.82
CA ARG A 373 -3.94 13.88 -10.65
C ARG A 373 -3.44 14.19 -9.23
N ARG A 374 -3.76 15.38 -8.70
CA ARG A 374 -3.42 15.75 -7.31
C ARG A 374 -4.01 14.79 -6.29
N LYS A 375 -5.31 14.48 -6.43
CA LYS A 375 -6.00 13.54 -5.53
C LYS A 375 -5.38 12.15 -5.57
N LEU A 376 -4.98 11.67 -6.76
CA LEU A 376 -4.34 10.37 -6.94
C LEU A 376 -2.98 10.30 -6.22
N VAL A 377 -2.10 11.29 -6.46
CA VAL A 377 -0.78 11.35 -5.81
C VAL A 377 -0.91 11.49 -4.30
N GLN A 378 -1.80 12.37 -3.83
CA GLN A 378 -2.06 12.56 -2.42
C GLN A 378 -2.58 11.28 -1.76
N TRP A 379 -3.54 10.60 -2.39
CA TRP A 379 -4.04 9.33 -1.90
C TRP A 379 -2.92 8.29 -1.81
N TYR A 380 -2.07 8.19 -2.84
CA TYR A 380 -0.98 7.22 -2.85
C TYR A 380 0.04 7.49 -1.74
N HIS A 381 0.40 8.76 -1.52
CA HIS A 381 1.28 9.14 -0.41
C HIS A 381 0.67 8.75 0.95
N MET A 382 -0.60 9.08 1.18
CA MET A 382 -1.30 8.69 2.41
C MET A 382 -1.43 7.17 2.55
N PHE A 383 -1.61 6.45 1.45
CA PHE A 383 -1.65 4.98 1.46
C PHE A 383 -0.32 4.40 1.91
N LEU A 384 0.81 4.86 1.36
CA LEU A 384 2.15 4.42 1.77
C LEU A 384 2.41 4.70 3.26
N GLU A 385 2.02 5.88 3.76
CA GLU A 385 2.13 6.23 5.18
C GLU A 385 1.30 5.30 6.06
N LYS A 386 0.04 5.04 5.68
CA LYS A 386 -0.83 4.09 6.41
C LYS A 386 -0.23 2.69 6.45
N MET A 387 0.38 2.22 5.35
CA MET A 387 1.03 0.91 5.31
C MET A 387 2.26 0.85 6.20
N ARG A 388 3.10 1.91 6.18
CA ARG A 388 4.23 2.06 7.10
C ARG A 388 3.75 2.01 8.54
N ASP A 389 2.83 2.87 8.91
CA ASP A 389 2.38 3.04 10.28
C ASP A 389 1.69 1.76 10.79
N LYS A 390 0.95 1.05 9.92
CA LYS A 390 0.38 -0.26 10.23
C LYS A 390 1.47 -1.29 10.55
N LEU A 391 2.51 -1.39 9.73
CA LEU A 391 3.64 -2.29 9.96
C LEU A 391 4.37 -1.93 11.26
N VAL A 392 4.69 -0.64 11.45
CA VAL A 392 5.38 -0.16 12.65
C VAL A 392 4.59 -0.47 13.92
N SER A 393 3.28 -0.18 13.94
CA SER A 393 2.41 -0.48 15.08
C SER A 393 2.37 -1.97 15.34
N VAL A 394 2.01 -2.79 14.35
CA VAL A 394 1.90 -4.25 14.53
C VAL A 394 3.21 -4.85 15.02
N VAL A 395 4.35 -4.48 14.43
CA VAL A 395 5.65 -5.03 14.84
C VAL A 395 6.01 -4.56 16.26
N SER A 396 5.86 -3.27 16.56
CA SER A 396 6.21 -2.73 17.89
C SER A 396 5.32 -3.34 18.97
N ASP A 397 4.01 -3.38 18.75
CA ASP A 397 3.03 -3.91 19.71
C ASP A 397 3.24 -5.40 19.98
N ASN A 398 3.64 -6.17 18.95
CA ASN A 398 3.87 -7.60 19.10
C ASN A 398 5.28 -7.95 19.61
N PHE A 399 6.25 -7.02 19.60
CA PHE A 399 7.65 -7.28 19.98
C PHE A 399 8.03 -6.72 21.36
N ILE A 400 7.22 -5.80 21.92
CA ILE A 400 7.46 -5.19 23.24
C ILE A 400 7.09 -6.14 24.41
N HIS A 401 6.44 -7.26 24.11
CA HIS A 401 6.15 -8.35 25.05
C HIS A 401 7.19 -9.47 24.95
#